data_AF-A0A0K8Q6Z1-F1
#
_entry.id   AF-A0A0K8Q6Z1-F1
#
_cell.length_a   1.000
_cell.length_b   1.000
_cell.length_c   1.000
_cell.angle_alpha   90.00
_cell.angle_beta   90.00
_cell.angle_gamma   90.00
#
_symmetry.space_group_name_H-M   'P 1'
#
loop_
_entity.id
_entity.type
_entity.pdbx_description
1 polymer ?
#
loop_
_entity_poly.entity_id
_entity_poly.type
_entity_poly.pdbx_seq_one_letter_code
_entity_poly.pdbx_strand_id
1 'polypeptide(L)' 'MTFDLSPSGGGTLLRFTESGFREKGWEAAVLEEQYRDHVRGWDYFLPRLVTYVARLVSAP' A
#
# COMPACT_ATOMS: atom_id res chain seq x y z
N MET A 1 5.30 -5.38 -6.77
CA MET A 1 4.53 -4.96 -5.58
C MET A 1 4.67 -6.04 -4.52
N THR A 2 4.98 -5.67 -3.28
CA THR A 2 5.26 -6.60 -2.19
C THR A 2 4.69 -6.06 -0.88
N PHE A 3 4.10 -6.96 -0.08
CA PHE A 3 3.73 -6.72 1.31
C PHE A 3 4.61 -7.59 2.20
N ASP A 4 5.28 -6.96 3.15
CA ASP A 4 6.04 -7.65 4.18
C ASP A 4 5.37 -7.39 5.54
N LEU A 5 5.11 -8.47 6.27
CA LEU A 5 4.42 -8.43 7.57
C LEU A 5 5.35 -8.98 8.63
N SER A 6 5.54 -8.23 9.70
CA SER A 6 6.29 -8.67 10.87
C SER A 6 5.52 -8.39 12.16
N PRO A 7 5.57 -9.28 13.16
CA PRO A 7 5.06 -8.97 14.48
C PRO A 7 5.80 -7.73 15.03
N SER A 8 5.06 -6.79 15.60
CA SER A 8 5.64 -5.60 16.24
C SER A 8 4.76 -5.14 17.40
N GLY A 9 5.31 -5.20 18.62
CA GLY A 9 4.56 -4.93 19.84
C GLY A 9 3.33 -5.86 19.96
N GLY A 10 2.16 -5.27 20.20
CA GLY A 10 0.87 -5.99 20.26
C GLY A 10 0.16 -6.17 18.92
N GLY A 11 0.82 -5.88 17.79
CA GLY A 11 0.19 -5.93 16.47
C GLY A 11 1.14 -6.39 15.35
N THR A 12 0.79 -6.02 14.13
CA THR A 12 1.55 -6.36 12.92
C THR A 12 2.05 -5.08 12.26
N LEU A 13 3.35 -4.99 12.01
CA LEU A 13 3.93 -3.97 11.14
C LEU A 13 3.82 -4.43 9.69
N LEU A 14 3.19 -3.62 8.85
CA LEU A 14 3.10 -3.82 7.40
C LEU A 14 4.06 -2.86 6.70
N ARG A 15 4.97 -3.42 5.90
CA ARG A 15 5.79 -2.67 4.94
C ARG A 15 5.27 -2.94 3.54
N PHE A 16 4.97 -1.86 2.82
CA PHE A 16 4.49 -1.91 1.45
C PHE A 16 5.53 -1.34 0.49
N THR A 17 5.82 -2.07 -0.60
CA THR A 17 6.70 -1.60 -1.67
C THR A 17 6.07 -1.84 -3.03
N GLU A 18 5.93 -0.79 -3.82
CA GLU A 18 5.58 -0.87 -5.24
C GLU A 18 6.72 -0.31 -6.10
N SER A 19 7.09 -1.06 -7.14
CA SER A 19 8.20 -0.76 -8.04
C SER A 19 7.83 -1.17 -9.47
N GLY A 20 8.66 -0.81 -10.44
CA GLY A 20 8.45 -1.14 -11.85
C GLY A 20 7.78 -0.04 -12.69
N PHE A 21 7.56 1.16 -12.13
CA PHE A 21 6.98 2.30 -12.86
C PHE A 21 7.79 2.71 -14.10
N ARG A 22 9.14 2.63 -14.02
CA ARG A 22 10.05 3.01 -15.11
C ARG A 22 10.20 1.95 -16.20
N GLU A 23 9.85 0.70 -15.90
CA GLU A 23 10.02 -0.43 -16.81
C GLU A 23 8.90 -0.52 -17.86
N LYS A 24 7.87 0.33 -17.73
CA LYS A 24 6.72 0.37 -18.64
C LYS A 24 6.97 1.14 -19.93
N GLY A 25 8.13 1.81 -20.07
CA GLY A 25 8.46 2.58 -21.28
C GLY A 25 7.55 3.79 -21.51
N TRP A 26 6.92 4.30 -20.44
CA TRP A 26 6.05 5.48 -20.52
C TRP A 26 6.85 6.76 -20.68
N GLU A 27 6.27 7.72 -21.39
CA GLU A 27 6.72 9.10 -21.39
C GLU A 27 6.73 9.67 -19.96
N ALA A 28 7.67 10.58 -19.68
CA ALA A 28 7.92 11.07 -18.32
C ALA A 28 6.66 11.66 -17.64
N ALA A 29 5.81 12.37 -18.40
CA ALA A 29 4.57 12.94 -17.88
C ALA A 29 3.55 11.86 -17.47
N VAL A 30 3.41 10.81 -18.29
CA VAL A 30 2.53 9.68 -17.99
C VAL A 30 3.05 8.90 -16.78
N LEU A 31 4.37 8.68 -16.71
CA LEU A 31 4.98 8.03 -15.55
C LEU A 31 4.70 8.78 -14.26
N GLU A 32 4.84 10.10 -14.27
CA GLU A 32 4.62 10.94 -13.09
C GLU A 32 3.13 10.95 -12.68
N GLU A 33 2.21 11.04 -13.64
CA GLU A 33 0.77 10.92 -13.40
C GLU A 33 0.43 9.57 -12.78
N GLN A 34 0.85 8.47 -13.40
CA GLN A 34 0.61 7.12 -12.91
C GLN A 34 1.19 6.92 -11.51
N TYR A 35 2.42 7.36 -11.27
CA TYR A 35 3.03 7.29 -9.94
C TYR A 35 2.21 8.05 -8.89
N ARG A 36 1.77 9.28 -9.19
CA ARG A 36 0.94 10.08 -8.27
C ARG A 36 -0.40 9.42 -7.97
N ASP A 37 -1.03 8.84 -8.97
CA ASP A 37 -2.30 8.14 -8.78
C ASP A 37 -2.15 6.88 -7.92
N HIS A 38 -1.05 6.14 -8.07
CA HIS A 38 -0.77 4.98 -7.21
C HIS A 38 -0.47 5.42 -5.78
N VAL A 39 0.32 6.48 -5.57
CA VAL A 39 0.56 7.06 -4.24
C VAL A 39 -0.76 7.45 -3.59
N ARG A 40 -1.63 8.19 -4.30
CA ARG A 40 -2.97 8.57 -3.80
C ARG A 40 -3.82 7.35 -3.47
N GLY A 41 -3.78 6.32 -4.29
CA GLY A 41 -4.47 5.06 -4.05
C GLY A 41 -3.99 4.41 -2.74
N TRP A 42 -2.68 4.29 -2.54
CA TRP A 42 -2.13 3.68 -1.33
C TRP A 42 -2.34 4.51 -0.07
N ASP A 43 -2.26 5.84 -0.16
CA ASP A 43 -2.63 6.75 0.92
C ASP A 43 -4.10 6.57 1.35
N TYR A 44 -4.98 6.21 0.40
CA TYR A 44 -6.37 5.90 0.71
C TYR A 44 -6.58 4.50 1.30
N PHE A 45 -5.96 3.47 0.72
CA PHE A 45 -6.24 2.08 1.10
C PHE A 45 -5.48 1.59 2.33
N LEU A 46 -4.20 1.94 2.49
CA LEU A 46 -3.36 1.39 3.57
C LEU A 46 -3.88 1.76 4.97
N PRO A 47 -4.30 3.01 5.27
CA PRO A 47 -4.84 3.33 6.59
C PRO A 47 -6.15 2.60 6.90
N ARG A 48 -6.95 2.27 5.87
CA ARG A 48 -8.25 1.59 6.04
C ARG A 48 -8.08 0.13 6.43
N LEU A 49 -6.93 -0.48 6.13
CA LEU A 49 -6.61 -1.84 6.59
C LEU A 49 -6.62 -1.93 8.12
N VAL A 50 -6.21 -0.88 8.82
CA VAL A 50 -6.22 -0.86 10.30
C VAL A 50 -7.64 -1.02 10.84
N THR A 51 -8.57 -0.21 10.33
CA THR A 51 -9.99 -0.28 10.73
C THR A 51 -10.62 -1.61 10.34
N TYR A 52 -10.30 -2.12 9.15
CA TYR A 52 -10.82 -3.41 8.68
C TYR A 52 -10.36 -4.57 9.58
N VAL A 53 -9.06 -4.61 9.92
CA VAL A 53 -8.50 -5.63 10.81
C VAL A 53 -9.10 -5.53 12.21
N ALA A 54 -9.28 -4.33 12.76
CA ALA A 54 -9.92 -4.15 14.06
C ALA A 54 -11.35 -4.71 14.10
N ARG A 55 -12.13 -4.48 13.02
CA ARG A 55 -13.46 -5.07 12.86
C ARG A 55 -13.38 -6.60 12.76
N LEU A 56 -12.45 -7.12 11.98
CA LEU A 56 -12.29 -8.56 11.76
C LEU A 56 -11.92 -9.30 13.06
N VAL A 57 -11.01 -8.74 13.86
CA VAL A 57 -10.60 -9.30 15.17
C VAL A 57 -11.74 -9.27 16.19
N SER A 58 -12.68 -8.33 16.05
CA SER A 58 -13.84 -8.18 16.95
C SER A 58 -15.05 -9.02 16.52
N ALA A 59 -14.98 -9.72 15.38
CA ALA A 59 -16.05 -10.60 14.93
C ALA A 59 -16.03 -11.91 15.77
N PRO A 60 -17.19 -12.36 16.27
CA PRO A 60 -17.29 -13.57 17.09
C PRO A 60 -17.06 -14.87 16.31
#